data_AF-A0A5R2N3S6-F1
#
_entry.id   AF-A0A5R2N3S6-F1
#
_cell.length_a   1.000
_cell.length_b   1.000
_cell.length_c   1.000
_cell.angle_alpha   90.00
_cell.angle_beta   90.00
_cell.angle_gamma   90.00
#
_symmetry.space_group_name_H-M   'P 1'
#
loop_
_entity.id
_entity.type
_entity.pdbx_description
1 polymer ?
#
loop_
_entity_poly.entity_id
_entity_poly.type
_entity_poly.pdbx_seq_one_letter_code
_entity_poly.pdbx_strand_id
1 'polypeptide(L)'
;MGTVVDFRSGRSVIGAMGDDGLTHVELTWVEKKIEYWIRFGSVAQEKILDRHRRVVSFRPRTVFAFVRWAANDFGTIISRVDIVRVVAEGEAHQTLPFVRPGGDILLRSDGWPKVERVL
;
A
#
# COMPACT_ATOMS: atom_id res chain seq x y z
N MET A 1 11.18 9.93 24.83
CA MET A 1 9.75 10.20 24.57
C MET A 1 9.54 9.99 23.07
N GLY A 2 9.34 8.73 22.66
CA GLY A 2 9.38 8.34 21.24
C GLY A 2 8.16 8.86 20.50
N THR A 3 8.36 9.59 19.41
CA THR A 3 7.29 9.99 18.50
C THR A 3 6.72 8.71 17.89
N VAL A 4 5.57 8.26 18.39
CA VAL A 4 4.72 7.34 17.65
C VAL A 4 4.45 8.02 16.32
N VAL A 5 4.92 7.44 15.21
CA VAL A 5 4.54 7.87 13.87
C VAL A 5 3.03 7.70 13.78
N ASP A 6 2.31 8.81 13.96
CA ASP A 6 0.86 8.86 13.85
C ASP A 6 0.50 8.57 12.40
N PHE A 7 -0.01 7.36 12.15
CA PHE A 7 -0.57 6.94 10.87
C PHE A 7 -1.90 7.65 10.64
N ARG A 8 -1.90 8.99 10.55
CA ARG A 8 -3.10 9.75 10.18
C ARG A 8 -3.49 9.33 8.78
N SER A 9 -4.41 8.36 8.73
CA SER A 9 -4.80 7.66 7.52
C SER A 9 -5.31 8.66 6.50
N GLY A 10 -4.95 8.48 5.22
CA GLY A 10 -5.57 9.14 4.07
C GLY A 10 -7.04 8.74 3.86
N ARG A 11 -7.79 8.47 4.94
CA ARG A 11 -9.22 8.11 4.93
C ARG A 11 -10.04 9.06 4.08
N SER A 12 -9.72 10.35 4.10
CA SER A 12 -10.52 11.37 3.40
C SER A 12 -10.29 11.41 1.89
N VAL A 13 -9.08 11.11 1.39
CA VAL A 13 -8.80 11.20 -0.05
C VAL A 13 -9.16 9.91 -0.77
N ILE A 14 -8.86 8.76 -0.17
CA ILE A 14 -9.16 7.47 -0.79
C ILE A 14 -10.64 7.12 -0.68
N GLY A 15 -11.30 7.52 0.42
CA GLY A 15 -12.74 7.32 0.59
C GLY A 15 -13.58 8.06 -0.46
N ALA A 16 -13.12 9.21 -0.95
CA ALA A 16 -13.78 9.97 -2.00
C ALA A 16 -13.56 9.40 -3.42
N MET A 17 -12.56 8.52 -3.61
CA MET A 17 -12.24 7.94 -4.93
C MET A 17 -12.89 6.58 -5.16
N GLY A 18 -13.49 5.96 -4.14
CA GLY A 18 -13.99 4.58 -4.18
C GLY A 18 -15.21 4.29 -5.08
N ASP A 19 -15.62 5.22 -5.94
CA ASP A 19 -16.76 5.09 -6.87
C ASP A 19 -16.33 4.88 -8.33
N ASP A 20 -15.02 4.84 -8.62
CA ASP A 20 -14.51 4.68 -9.99
C ASP A 20 -14.22 3.22 -10.40
N GLY A 21 -14.56 2.26 -9.54
CA GLY A 21 -14.30 0.83 -9.73
C GLY A 21 -12.82 0.43 -9.70
N LEU A 22 -11.92 1.34 -9.30
CA LEU A 22 -10.50 1.06 -9.15
C LEU A 22 -10.17 0.67 -7.72
N THR A 23 -9.01 0.03 -7.56
CA THR A 23 -8.37 -0.10 -6.26
C THR A 23 -7.25 0.91 -6.14
N HIS A 24 -7.30 1.71 -5.08
CA HIS A 24 -6.35 2.77 -4.78
C HIS A 24 -5.39 2.33 -3.70
N VAL A 25 -4.10 2.62 -3.90
CA VAL A 25 -3.02 2.34 -2.96
C VAL A 25 -2.33 3.64 -2.60
N GLU A 26 -2.37 4.01 -1.32
CA GLU A 26 -1.62 5.15 -0.79
C GLU A 26 -0.18 4.73 -0.49
N LEU A 27 0.75 5.44 -1.16
CA LEU A 27 2.18 5.27 -1.02
C LEU A 27 2.72 6.46 -0.24
N THR A 28 3.44 6.16 0.83
CA THR A 28 4.12 7.13 1.68
C THR A 28 5.63 6.93 1.61
N TRP A 29 6.36 8.00 1.38
CA TRP A 29 7.81 8.05 1.48
C TRP A 29 8.25 9.15 2.44
N VAL A 30 8.92 8.76 3.51
CA VAL A 30 9.56 9.64 4.48
C VAL A 30 10.97 9.11 4.68
N GLU A 31 11.96 9.90 4.29
CA GLU A 31 13.37 9.52 4.33
C GLU A 31 13.73 8.83 5.66
N LYS A 32 14.34 7.64 5.55
CA LYS A 32 14.82 6.80 6.67
C LYS A 32 13.75 6.32 7.66
N LYS A 33 12.46 6.60 7.41
CA LYS A 33 11.36 6.25 8.33
C LYS A 33 10.30 5.38 7.70
N ILE A 34 9.83 5.73 6.50
CA ILE A 34 8.72 5.03 5.82
C ILE A 34 9.04 4.96 4.33
N GLU A 35 8.93 3.76 3.77
CA GLU A 35 9.02 3.54 2.34
C GLU A 35 7.94 2.55 1.92
N TYR A 36 6.89 3.08 1.31
CA TYR A 36 5.81 2.30 0.72
C TYR A 36 5.85 2.45 -0.80
N TRP A 37 5.95 1.35 -1.53
CA TRP A 37 6.04 1.39 -2.98
C TRP A 37 5.41 0.17 -3.65
N ILE A 38 5.16 0.31 -4.95
CA ILE A 38 4.71 -0.80 -5.79
C ILE A 38 5.92 -1.44 -6.43
N ARG A 39 6.11 -2.74 -6.19
CA ARG A 39 7.21 -3.50 -6.79
C ARG A 39 6.93 -3.87 -8.25
N PHE A 40 5.71 -4.28 -8.55
CA PHE A 40 5.18 -4.52 -9.90
C PHE A 40 3.66 -4.31 -9.93
N GLY A 41 3.11 -4.18 -11.13
CA GLY A 41 1.68 -4.01 -11.38
C GLY A 41 1.43 -2.84 -12.34
N SER A 42 0.46 -2.98 -13.24
CA SER A 42 0.16 -1.93 -14.23
C SER A 42 -0.66 -0.81 -13.59
N VAL A 43 0.00 0.27 -13.19
CA VAL A 43 -0.66 1.47 -12.65
C VAL A 43 -1.55 2.09 -13.74
N ALA A 44 -2.82 2.28 -13.41
CA ALA A 44 -3.81 2.86 -14.30
C ALA A 44 -3.91 4.38 -14.16
N GLN A 45 -3.72 4.89 -12.93
CA GLN A 45 -3.74 6.31 -12.60
C GLN A 45 -2.77 6.59 -11.46
N GLU A 46 -2.23 7.80 -11.42
CA GLU A 46 -1.41 8.30 -10.32
C GLU A 46 -1.88 9.71 -9.93
N LYS A 47 -1.95 9.96 -8.62
CA LYS A 47 -2.30 11.25 -8.03
C LYS A 47 -1.33 11.58 -6.91
N ILE A 48 -0.54 12.63 -7.10
CA ILE A 48 0.33 13.16 -6.04
C ILE A 48 -0.53 13.96 -5.06
N LEU A 49 -0.42 13.66 -3.77
CA LEU A 49 -1.15 14.38 -2.71
C LEU A 49 -0.26 15.47 -2.12
N ASP A 50 0.97 15.11 -1.77
CA ASP A 50 1.99 16.00 -1.25
C ASP A 50 3.39 15.41 -1.53
N ARG A 51 4.43 16.05 -1.02
CA ARG A 51 5.83 15.63 -1.23
C ARG A 51 6.16 14.24 -0.67
N HIS A 52 5.36 13.72 0.26
CA HIS A 52 5.58 12.44 0.91
C HIS A 52 4.55 11.39 0.48
N ARG A 53 3.42 11.79 -0.09
CA ARG A 53 2.30 10.88 -0.35
C ARG A 53 1.79 10.99 -1.77
N ARG A 54 1.52 9.84 -2.36
CA ARG A 54 0.80 9.69 -3.63
C ARG A 54 -0.15 8.52 -3.57
N VAL A 55 -1.15 8.54 -4.43
CA VAL A 55 -2.09 7.43 -4.65
C VAL A 55 -1.86 6.89 -6.04
N VAL A 56 -1.74 5.57 -6.16
CA VAL A 56 -1.78 4.87 -7.44
C VAL A 56 -3.02 4.00 -7.51
N SER A 57 -3.64 3.92 -8.67
CA SER A 57 -4.89 3.17 -8.88
C SER A 57 -4.69 2.04 -9.86
N PHE A 58 -5.37 0.92 -9.63
CA PHE A 58 -5.30 -0.29 -10.46
C PHE A 58 -6.71 -0.72 -10.90
N ARG A 59 -6.81 -1.22 -12.13
CA ARG A 59 -8.06 -1.76 -12.69
C ARG A 59 -8.40 -3.12 -12.08
N PRO A 60 -9.68 -3.52 -12.03
CA PRO A 60 -10.10 -4.87 -11.69
C PRO A 60 -9.29 -5.95 -12.40
N ARG A 61 -9.05 -7.08 -11.70
CA ARG A 61 -8.25 -8.23 -12.17
C ARG A 61 -6.75 -7.96 -12.34
N THR A 62 -6.26 -6.75 -12.13
CA THR A 62 -4.81 -6.47 -12.08
C THR A 62 -4.20 -7.12 -10.86
N VAL A 63 -2.98 -7.64 -10.99
CA VAL A 63 -2.16 -8.09 -9.85
C VAL A 63 -1.03 -7.10 -9.64
N PHE A 64 -0.80 -6.69 -8.39
CA PHE A 64 0.31 -5.82 -8.01
C PHE A 64 0.99 -6.32 -6.74
N ALA A 65 2.24 -5.92 -6.53
CA ALA A 65 2.97 -6.16 -5.29
C ALA A 65 3.18 -4.84 -4.55
N PHE A 66 2.65 -4.77 -3.34
CA PHE A 66 2.77 -3.61 -2.46
C PHE A 66 3.75 -3.89 -1.34
N VAL A 67 4.86 -3.15 -1.34
CA VAL A 67 5.91 -3.26 -0.32
C VAL A 67 5.73 -2.14 0.69
N ARG A 68 5.81 -2.51 1.97
CA ARG A 68 5.77 -1.59 3.10
C ARG A 68 6.99 -1.82 3.97
N TRP A 69 7.85 -0.81 4.02
CA TRP A 69 8.95 -0.74 4.96
C TRP A 69 8.77 0.46 5.89
N ALA A 70 9.05 0.27 7.17
CA ALA A 70 9.12 1.36 8.14
C ALA A 70 10.13 1.04 9.23
N ALA A 71 10.79 2.08 9.74
CA ALA A 71 11.75 2.00 10.83
C ALA A 71 11.62 3.20 11.77
N ASN A 72 12.10 3.00 13.00
CA ASN A 72 12.36 4.08 13.95
C ASN A 72 13.84 4.08 14.34
N ASP A 73 14.18 4.89 15.34
CA ASP A 73 15.54 5.01 15.85
C ASP A 73 16.11 3.69 16.44
N PHE A 74 15.25 2.68 16.66
CA PHE A 74 15.60 1.36 17.18
C PHE A 74 15.61 0.26 16.11
N GLY A 75 15.39 0.61 14.84
CA GLY A 75 15.44 -0.32 13.70
C GLY A 75 14.08 -0.52 13.02
N THR A 76 13.99 -1.57 12.21
CA THR A 76 12.81 -1.86 11.38
C THR A 76 11.61 -2.23 12.25
N ILE A 77 10.51 -1.49 12.07
CA ILE A 77 9.20 -1.76 12.68
C ILE A 77 8.34 -2.60 11.73
N ILE A 78 8.42 -2.32 10.42
CA ILE A 78 7.65 -3.03 9.39
C ILE A 78 8.57 -3.40 8.24
N SER A 79 8.51 -4.65 7.82
CA SER A 79 8.99 -5.10 6.52
C SER A 79 8.00 -6.13 6.00
N ARG A 80 7.25 -5.76 4.96
CA ARG A 80 6.17 -6.58 4.40
C ARG A 80 6.04 -6.38 2.91
N VAL A 81 5.69 -7.45 2.21
CA VAL A 81 5.15 -7.39 0.86
C VAL A 81 3.83 -8.17 0.80
N ASP A 82 2.84 -7.57 0.15
CA ASP A 82 1.57 -8.21 -0.18
C ASP A 82 1.44 -8.25 -1.72
N ILE A 83 1.21 -9.43 -2.30
CA ILE A 83 0.77 -9.57 -3.69
C ILE A 83 -0.74 -9.62 -3.69
N VAL A 84 -1.35 -8.65 -4.36
CA VAL A 84 -2.79 -8.38 -4.30
C VAL A 84 -3.37 -8.42 -5.70
N ARG A 85 -4.44 -9.17 -5.87
CA ARG A 85 -5.33 -9.09 -7.03
C ARG A 85 -6.43 -8.10 -6.74
N VAL A 86 -6.60 -7.14 -7.64
CA VAL A 86 -7.70 -6.17 -7.60
C VAL A 86 -9.01 -6.89 -7.87
N VAL A 87 -9.96 -6.72 -6.95
CA VAL A 87 -11.30 -7.27 -7.06
C VAL A 87 -12.20 -6.35 -7.89
N ALA A 88 -13.21 -6.92 -8.54
CA ALA A 88 -14.27 -6.12 -9.15
C ALA A 88 -15.23 -5.59 -8.07
N GLU A 89 -16.08 -4.63 -8.45
CA GLU A 89 -17.15 -4.15 -7.58
C GLU A 89 -18.06 -5.32 -7.14
N GLY A 90 -18.44 -5.34 -5.86
CA GLY A 90 -19.28 -6.38 -5.28
C GLY A 90 -18.57 -7.71 -4.98
N GLU A 91 -17.33 -7.91 -5.41
CA GLU A 91 -16.55 -9.09 -5.03
C GLU A 91 -16.07 -8.99 -3.57
N ALA A 92 -16.09 -10.14 -2.88
CA ALA A 92 -15.51 -10.26 -1.55
C ALA A 92 -14.01 -9.96 -1.60
N HIS A 93 -13.53 -9.20 -0.63
CA HIS A 93 -12.14 -8.77 -0.56
C HIS A 93 -11.64 -8.76 0.87
N GLN A 94 -10.32 -8.84 1.02
CA GLN A 94 -9.65 -8.61 2.28
C GLN A 94 -9.25 -7.14 2.37
N THR A 95 -9.48 -6.54 3.54
CA THR A 95 -9.02 -5.18 3.80
C THR A 95 -7.51 -5.18 4.02
N LEU A 96 -6.82 -4.24 3.38
CA LEU A 96 -5.39 -4.05 3.56
C LEU A 96 -5.14 -2.59 3.96
N PRO A 97 -4.26 -2.30 4.93
CA PRO A 97 -3.91 -0.92 5.23
C PRO A 97 -3.38 -0.21 3.98
N PHE A 98 -3.81 1.03 3.78
CA PHE A 98 -3.45 1.87 2.63
C PHE A 98 -3.97 1.39 1.27
N VAL A 99 -4.80 0.35 1.22
CA VAL A 99 -5.47 -0.11 -0.01
C VAL A 99 -6.98 0.00 0.17
N ARG A 100 -7.67 0.61 -0.79
CA ARG A 100 -9.13 0.71 -0.79
C ARG A 100 -9.71 0.32 -2.15
N PRO A 101 -10.80 -0.45 -2.19
CA PRO A 101 -11.50 -1.04 -1.05
C PRO A 101 -10.68 -2.13 -0.32
N GLY A 102 -9.75 -2.76 -1.03
CA GLY A 102 -8.91 -3.84 -0.54
C GLY A 102 -8.50 -4.70 -1.72
N GLY A 103 -8.37 -6.00 -1.52
CA GLY A 103 -8.19 -6.95 -2.63
C GLY A 103 -8.12 -8.38 -2.16
N ASP A 104 -7.90 -9.29 -3.11
CA ASP A 104 -7.65 -10.69 -2.86
C ASP A 104 -6.13 -10.89 -2.68
N ILE A 105 -5.70 -11.31 -1.48
CA ILE A 105 -4.28 -11.39 -1.15
C ILE A 105 -3.76 -12.77 -1.55
N LEU A 106 -3.00 -12.79 -2.65
CA LEU A 106 -2.40 -14.02 -3.18
C LEU A 106 -1.16 -14.46 -2.40
N LEU A 107 -0.43 -13.49 -1.85
CA LEU A 107 0.75 -13.73 -1.03
C LEU A 107 0.92 -12.63 -0.01
N ARG A 108 1.31 -13.00 1.21
CA ARG A 108 1.84 -12.10 2.22
C ARG A 108 3.16 -12.64 2.74
N SER A 109 4.16 -11.78 2.80
CA SER A 109 5.45 -12.09 3.40
C SER A 109 5.88 -10.98 4.34
N ASP A 110 6.33 -11.37 5.52
CA ASP A 110 6.72 -10.51 6.62
C ASP A 110 8.18 -10.77 7.02
N GLY A 111 8.88 -9.70 7.41
CA GLY A 111 10.26 -9.72 7.85
C GLY A 111 11.25 -9.60 6.71
N TRP A 112 12.28 -8.77 6.92
CA TRP A 112 13.27 -8.42 5.90
C TRP A 112 13.89 -9.63 5.18
N PRO A 113 14.35 -10.70 5.86
CA PRO A 113 14.98 -11.83 5.17
C PRO A 113 14.08 -12.56 4.16
N LYS A 114 12.76 -12.51 4.35
CA LYS A 114 11.80 -13.11 3.41
C LYS A 114 11.40 -12.13 2.32
N VAL A 115 11.22 -10.86 2.69
CA VAL A 115 10.89 -9.78 1.76
C VAL A 115 12.00 -9.60 0.72
N GLU A 116 13.25 -9.59 1.14
CA GLU A 116 14.42 -9.44 0.27
C GLU A 116 14.47 -10.50 -0.85
N ARG A 117 14.04 -11.73 -0.57
CA ARG A 117 14.02 -12.82 -1.57
C ARG A 117 12.98 -12.67 -2.67
N VAL A 118 12.02 -11.76 -2.48
CA VAL A 118 10.91 -11.52 -3.42
C VAL A 118 10.88 -10.08 -3.92
N LEU A 119 11.90 -9.29 -3.56
CA LEU A 119 12.19 -7.98 -4.14
C LEU A 119 12.98 -8.12 -5.44
#